data_AF-A0A9N9BZV0-F1
#
_entry.id   AF-A0A9N9BZV0-F1
#
_cell.length_a   1.000
_cell.length_b   1.000
_cell.length_c   1.000
_cell.angle_alpha   90.00
_cell.angle_beta   90.00
_cell.angle_gamma   90.00
#
_symmetry.space_group_name_H-M   'P 1'
#
loop_
_entity.id
_entity.type
_entity.pdbx_description
1 polymer ?
#
loop_
_entity_poly.entity_id
_entity_poly.type
_entity_poly.pdbx_seq_one_letter_code
_entity_poly.pdbx_strand_id
1 'polypeptide(L)'
;MDDDKVYLAKLASASQCYGLPYGYFGLICWGLSIVTISLTFANISLLTLWKCCQPSYKSLQLYLALPITALMVGPTVYTCLRCSAEWPVVFLAIGQLAPWSFKMLNDGFQSYKKSPTKKTRDKFYLIIGSFTTPVLTILGWVGFSTLSFYVREHWMWVIFVGGLVVPPLVIGVIWMSCGGELESATFCRMVLTIMLFIVASFHIVGSDILLARLTNNWSGLASTGAGLTSSIIFFVAKRIVFLVAT
;
A
#
# COMPACT_ATOMS: atom_id res chain seq x y z
N MET A 1 29.36 -4.75 -19.80
CA MET A 1 29.66 -4.62 -18.35
C MET A 1 29.72 -3.15 -17.91
N ASP A 2 29.94 -2.19 -18.82
CA ASP A 2 29.82 -0.76 -18.51
C ASP A 2 28.37 -0.22 -18.59
N ASP A 3 27.52 -0.79 -19.46
CA ASP A 3 26.14 -0.32 -19.61
C ASP A 3 25.31 -0.43 -18.32
N ASP A 4 25.52 -1.48 -17.53
CA ASP A 4 24.84 -1.68 -16.25
C ASP A 4 25.22 -0.59 -15.23
N LYS A 5 26.50 -0.17 -15.20
CA LYS A 5 26.96 0.89 -14.29
C LYS A 5 26.40 2.25 -14.69
N VAL A 6 26.38 2.54 -15.99
CA VAL A 6 25.78 3.77 -16.53
C VAL A 6 24.27 3.80 -16.23
N TYR A 7 23.59 2.66 -16.36
CA TYR A 7 22.18 2.55 -16.05
C TYR A 7 21.90 2.70 -14.54
N LEU A 8 22.69 2.07 -13.67
CA LEU A 8 22.58 2.23 -12.22
C LEU A 8 22.83 3.68 -11.78
N ALA A 9 23.75 4.40 -12.41
CA ALA A 9 23.97 5.81 -12.15
C ALA A 9 22.78 6.69 -12.57
N LYS A 10 22.17 6.41 -13.74
CA LYS A 10 20.92 7.04 -14.18
C LYS A 10 19.78 6.76 -13.20
N LEU A 11 19.66 5.51 -12.76
CA LEU A 11 18.63 5.07 -11.84
C LEU A 11 18.78 5.70 -10.46
N ALA A 12 20.02 5.79 -9.95
CA ALA A 12 20.33 6.48 -8.71
C ALA A 12 19.99 7.98 -8.82
N SER A 13 20.35 8.63 -9.94
CA SER A 13 19.98 10.02 -10.19
C SER A 13 18.46 10.22 -10.27
N ALA A 14 17.74 9.32 -10.94
CA ALA A 14 16.28 9.38 -11.01
C ALA A 14 15.61 9.06 -9.67
N SER A 15 16.18 8.20 -8.84
CA SER A 15 15.64 7.96 -7.50
C SER A 15 15.71 9.21 -6.61
N GLN A 16 16.54 10.21 -6.94
CA GLN A 16 16.56 11.50 -6.25
C GLN A 16 15.33 12.38 -6.55
N CYS A 17 14.62 12.15 -7.67
CA CYS A 17 13.38 12.87 -7.96
C CYS A 17 12.14 12.24 -7.30
N TYR A 18 12.30 11.07 -6.66
CA TYR A 18 11.22 10.35 -6.01
C TYR A 18 10.70 11.11 -4.79
N GLY A 19 9.43 11.52 -4.83
CA GLY A 19 8.82 12.41 -3.84
C GLY A 19 7.93 11.71 -2.81
N LEU A 20 7.94 10.38 -2.75
CA LEU A 20 7.15 9.59 -1.81
C LEU A 20 8.05 9.01 -0.71
N PRO A 21 7.49 8.64 0.47
CA PRO A 21 8.24 7.94 1.50
C PRO A 21 8.88 6.64 0.98
N TYR A 22 10.11 6.38 1.40
CA TYR A 22 10.84 5.13 1.19
C TYR A 22 11.73 4.83 2.40
N GLY A 23 12.67 3.88 2.36
CA GLY A 23 13.59 3.60 3.47
C GLY A 23 12.88 3.32 4.81
N TYR A 24 13.48 3.71 5.94
CA TYR A 24 12.89 3.48 7.25
C TYR A 24 11.52 4.16 7.41
N PHE A 25 11.37 5.39 6.91
CA PHE A 25 10.10 6.11 7.01
C PHE A 25 8.96 5.43 6.22
N GLY A 26 9.26 4.95 5.01
CA GLY A 26 8.36 4.16 4.18
C GLY A 26 7.97 2.84 4.85
N LEU A 27 8.96 2.10 5.36
CA LEU A 27 8.74 0.84 6.07
C LEU A 27 7.87 1.01 7.32
N ILE A 28 8.09 2.08 8.10
CA ILE A 28 7.23 2.42 9.23
C ILE A 28 5.80 2.72 8.74
N CYS A 29 5.65 3.49 7.66
CA CYS A 29 4.34 3.78 7.08
C CYS A 29 3.60 2.50 6.62
N TRP A 30 4.31 1.57 6.01
CA TRP A 30 3.78 0.28 5.59
C TRP A 30 3.38 -0.58 6.80
N GLY A 31 4.26 -0.71 7.80
CA GLY A 31 3.97 -1.46 9.03
C GLY A 31 2.75 -0.91 9.77
N LEU A 32 2.64 0.42 9.90
CA LEU A 32 1.45 1.07 10.46
C LEU A 32 0.18 0.80 9.63
N SER A 33 0.29 0.62 8.31
CA SER A 33 -0.86 0.24 7.46
C SER A 33 -1.37 -1.15 7.79
N ILE A 34 -0.47 -2.13 7.97
CA ILE A 34 -0.83 -3.49 8.41
C ILE A 34 -1.54 -3.43 9.75
N VAL A 35 -0.91 -2.81 10.76
CA VAL A 35 -1.48 -2.71 12.10
C VAL A 35 -2.89 -2.13 12.04
N THR A 36 -3.08 -1.09 11.22
CA THR A 36 -4.38 -0.44 11.15
C THR A 36 -5.45 -1.28 10.44
N ILE A 37 -5.08 -2.05 9.43
CA ILE A 37 -5.99 -3.03 8.79
C ILE A 37 -6.37 -4.11 9.79
N SER A 38 -5.43 -4.64 10.57
CA SER A 38 -5.70 -5.61 11.62
C SER A 38 -6.68 -5.04 12.66
N LEU A 39 -6.44 -3.82 13.13
CA LEU A 39 -7.30 -3.14 14.12
C LEU A 39 -8.71 -2.81 13.57
N THR A 40 -8.85 -2.64 12.25
CA THR A 40 -10.15 -2.46 11.59
C THR A 40 -11.10 -3.63 11.90
N PHE A 41 -10.59 -4.86 12.05
CA PHE A 41 -11.40 -6.03 12.40
C PHE A 41 -11.85 -6.04 13.86
N ALA A 42 -11.08 -5.41 14.75
CA ALA A 42 -11.44 -5.22 16.15
C ALA A 42 -12.33 -3.99 16.37
N ASN A 43 -12.67 -3.23 15.31
CA ASN A 43 -13.27 -1.88 15.39
C ASN A 43 -12.45 -0.93 16.28
N ILE A 44 -11.13 -1.08 16.30
CA ILE A 44 -10.21 -0.22 17.05
C ILE A 44 -9.54 0.73 16.06
N SER A 45 -9.51 2.02 16.38
CA SER A 45 -8.73 3.01 15.63
C SER A 45 -7.37 3.21 16.29
N LEU A 46 -6.29 3.15 15.50
CA LEU A 46 -4.91 3.25 16.00
C LEU A 46 -4.65 4.53 16.82
N LEU A 47 -5.19 5.68 16.39
CA LEU A 47 -4.97 6.97 17.07
C LEU A 47 -6.21 7.49 17.80
N THR A 48 -7.32 6.75 17.77
CA THR A 48 -8.47 7.03 18.64
C THR A 48 -8.79 5.80 19.48
N LEU A 49 -7.78 5.31 20.20
CA LEU A 49 -7.93 4.21 21.17
C LEU A 49 -9.03 4.49 22.19
N TRP A 50 -9.34 5.76 22.51
CA TRP A 50 -10.45 6.11 23.39
C TRP A 50 -11.84 5.81 22.81
N LYS A 51 -11.96 5.69 21.48
CA LYS A 51 -13.19 5.27 20.78
C LYS A 51 -13.28 3.75 20.61
N CYS A 52 -12.33 3.00 21.18
CA CYS A 52 -12.44 1.56 21.29
C CYS A 52 -13.84 1.22 21.85
N CYS A 53 -14.52 0.27 21.23
CA CYS A 53 -15.90 -0.15 21.55
C CYS A 53 -17.04 0.62 20.88
N GLN A 54 -16.83 1.36 19.77
CA GLN A 54 -17.99 1.73 18.94
C GLN A 54 -18.67 0.47 18.37
N PRO A 55 -20.01 0.36 18.47
CA PRO A 55 -20.73 -0.86 18.10
C PRO A 55 -20.69 -1.16 16.59
N SER A 56 -20.27 -0.21 15.75
CA SER A 56 -20.30 -0.36 14.30
C SER A 56 -19.10 0.28 13.60
N TYR A 57 -18.36 -0.53 12.85
CA TYR A 57 -17.50 -0.08 11.75
C TYR A 57 -18.18 0.98 10.85
N LYS A 58 -17.50 2.07 10.55
CA LYS A 58 -17.97 3.11 9.61
C LYS A 58 -16.98 3.27 8.47
N SER A 59 -17.43 3.06 7.23
CA SER A 59 -16.60 3.32 6.05
C SER A 59 -16.32 4.82 5.88
N LEU A 60 -15.20 5.13 5.22
CA LEU A 60 -14.75 6.51 4.97
C LEU A 60 -15.84 7.35 4.27
N GLN A 61 -16.17 8.52 4.83
CA GLN A 61 -17.17 9.41 4.25
C GLN A 61 -16.65 10.08 2.97
N LEU A 62 -17.52 10.30 1.96
CA LEU A 62 -17.10 10.78 0.65
C LEU A 62 -16.43 12.17 0.70
N TYR A 63 -16.95 13.07 1.54
CA TYR A 63 -16.39 14.42 1.69
C TYR A 63 -14.99 14.42 2.33
N LEU A 64 -14.60 13.36 3.04
CA LEU A 64 -13.23 13.15 3.54
C LEU A 64 -12.41 12.32 2.54
N ALA A 65 -13.03 11.38 1.84
CA ALA A 65 -12.36 10.56 0.84
C ALA A 65 -11.75 11.40 -0.29
N LEU A 66 -12.44 12.45 -0.77
CA LEU A 66 -11.95 13.33 -1.83
C LEU A 66 -10.64 14.06 -1.47
N PRO A 67 -10.57 14.88 -0.40
CA PRO A 67 -9.34 15.58 -0.05
C PRO A 67 -8.21 14.59 0.32
N ILE A 68 -8.53 13.49 0.99
CA ILE A 68 -7.55 12.45 1.32
C ILE A 68 -6.97 11.81 0.06
N THR A 69 -7.81 11.51 -0.94
CA THR A 69 -7.38 10.98 -2.23
C THR A 69 -6.47 11.98 -2.94
N ALA A 70 -6.83 13.27 -2.96
CA ALA A 70 -5.96 14.30 -3.53
C ALA A 70 -4.60 14.37 -2.84
N LEU A 71 -4.54 14.22 -1.51
CA LEU A 71 -3.29 14.22 -0.75
C LEU A 71 -2.46 12.94 -0.91
N MET A 72 -3.02 11.84 -1.43
CA MET A 72 -2.24 10.63 -1.78
C MET A 72 -1.86 10.61 -3.26
N VAL A 73 -2.80 10.91 -4.14
CA VAL A 73 -2.60 10.91 -5.60
C VAL A 73 -1.73 12.08 -6.02
N GLY A 74 -1.87 13.26 -5.41
CA GLY A 74 -1.07 14.45 -5.73
C GLY A 74 0.45 14.22 -5.63
N PRO A 75 0.99 13.78 -4.47
CA PRO A 75 2.39 13.37 -4.32
C PRO A 75 2.85 12.31 -5.32
N THR A 76 1.95 11.38 -5.65
CA THR A 76 2.22 10.31 -6.62
C THR A 76 2.37 10.87 -8.03
N VAL A 77 1.42 11.73 -8.46
CA VAL A 77 1.45 12.43 -9.75
C VAL A 77 2.69 13.33 -9.83
N TYR A 78 3.00 14.08 -8.77
CA TYR A 78 4.22 14.89 -8.70
C TYR A 78 5.46 14.04 -8.98
N THR A 79 5.57 12.89 -8.32
CA THR A 79 6.66 11.93 -8.55
C THR A 79 6.68 11.42 -9.99
N CYS A 80 5.52 11.07 -10.55
CA CYS A 80 5.41 10.61 -11.93
C CYS A 80 5.86 11.66 -12.96
N LEU A 81 5.51 12.93 -12.75
CA LEU A 81 5.92 14.02 -13.64
C LEU A 81 7.43 14.28 -13.54
N ARG A 82 7.96 14.34 -12.31
CA ARG A 82 9.38 14.57 -12.01
C ARG A 82 10.28 13.44 -12.49
N CYS A 83 9.81 12.20 -12.40
CA CYS A 83 10.56 10.99 -12.74
C CYS A 83 10.09 10.35 -14.05
N SER A 84 9.44 11.12 -14.92
CA SER A 84 8.82 10.65 -16.17
C SER A 84 9.80 10.00 -17.15
N ALA A 85 11.11 10.25 -17.01
CA ALA A 85 12.14 9.60 -17.80
C ALA A 85 12.38 8.13 -17.42
N GLU A 86 12.00 7.70 -16.20
CA GLU A 86 12.29 6.36 -15.67
C GLU A 86 11.01 5.63 -15.26
N TRP A 87 10.42 4.90 -16.23
CA TRP A 87 9.20 4.12 -16.04
C TRP A 87 9.18 3.20 -14.81
N PRO A 88 10.27 2.50 -14.42
CA PRO A 88 10.23 1.65 -13.23
C PRO A 88 9.93 2.45 -11.96
N VAL A 89 10.47 3.67 -11.84
CA VAL A 89 10.22 4.57 -10.69
C VAL A 89 8.79 5.10 -10.71
N VAL A 90 8.26 5.40 -11.90
CA VAL A 90 6.84 5.77 -12.09
C VAL A 90 5.91 4.65 -11.65
N PHE A 91 6.18 3.41 -12.07
CA PHE A 91 5.39 2.25 -11.67
C PHE A 91 5.45 1.98 -10.17
N LEU A 92 6.60 2.16 -9.53
CA LEU A 92 6.71 2.13 -8.07
C LEU A 92 5.82 3.17 -7.41
N ALA A 93 5.88 4.42 -7.87
CA ALA A 93 5.08 5.50 -7.31
C ALA A 93 3.58 5.22 -7.43
N ILE A 94 3.12 4.74 -8.59
CA ILE A 94 1.73 4.32 -8.77
C ILE A 94 1.38 3.14 -7.85
N GLY A 95 2.27 2.16 -7.73
CA GLY A 95 2.11 1.00 -6.85
C GLY A 95 1.99 1.35 -5.36
N GLN A 96 2.50 2.51 -4.91
CA GLN A 96 2.35 2.99 -3.53
C GLN A 96 0.89 3.32 -3.15
N LEU A 97 0.00 3.45 -4.13
CA LEU A 97 -1.44 3.65 -3.95
C LEU A 97 -2.22 2.35 -3.72
N ALA A 98 -1.61 1.17 -3.90
CA ALA A 98 -2.29 -0.11 -3.70
C ALA A 98 -2.92 -0.26 -2.30
N PRO A 99 -2.25 0.11 -1.18
CA PRO A 99 -2.87 0.11 0.15
C PRO A 99 -4.13 0.96 0.27
N TRP A 100 -4.18 2.11 -0.42
CA TRP A 100 -5.35 2.99 -0.40
C TRP A 100 -6.53 2.37 -1.15
N SER A 101 -6.28 1.83 -2.34
CA SER A 101 -7.31 1.12 -3.11
C SER A 101 -7.82 -0.12 -2.35
N PHE A 102 -6.90 -0.88 -1.74
CA PHE A 102 -7.25 -2.04 -0.94
C PHE A 102 -8.15 -1.65 0.24
N LYS A 103 -7.88 -0.51 0.87
CA LYS A 103 -8.72 0.00 1.95
C LYS A 103 -10.13 0.33 1.45
N MET A 104 -10.29 0.96 0.28
CA MET A 104 -11.61 1.18 -0.33
C MET A 104 -12.34 -0.15 -0.58
N LEU A 105 -11.63 -1.15 -1.13
CA LEU A 105 -12.17 -2.48 -1.35
C LEU A 105 -12.68 -3.10 -0.04
N ASN A 106 -11.84 -3.08 1.01
CA ASN A 106 -12.20 -3.62 2.32
C ASN A 106 -13.37 -2.86 2.96
N ASP A 107 -13.45 -1.54 2.81
CA ASP A 107 -14.56 -0.71 3.29
C ASP A 107 -15.88 -1.08 2.59
N GLY A 108 -15.83 -1.28 1.28
CA GLY A 108 -16.98 -1.73 0.48
C GLY A 108 -17.45 -3.12 0.91
N PHE A 109 -16.51 -4.06 1.11
CA PHE A 109 -16.81 -5.43 1.52
C PHE A 109 -17.43 -5.49 2.94
N GLN A 110 -16.86 -4.76 3.90
CA GLN A 110 -17.38 -4.73 5.27
C GLN A 110 -18.77 -4.09 5.36
N SER A 111 -19.05 -3.08 4.52
CA SER A 111 -20.37 -2.46 4.47
C SER A 111 -21.42 -3.39 3.85
N TYR A 112 -21.07 -4.06 2.73
CA TYR A 112 -21.96 -5.01 2.05
C TYR A 112 -22.47 -6.12 2.99
N LYS A 113 -21.60 -6.64 3.87
CA LYS A 113 -21.97 -7.69 4.84
C LYS A 113 -22.97 -7.20 5.91
N LYS A 114 -22.85 -5.96 6.37
CA LYS A 114 -23.68 -5.46 7.50
C LYS A 114 -25.05 -4.94 7.07
N SER A 115 -25.20 -4.45 5.84
CA SER A 115 -26.48 -3.96 5.32
C SER A 115 -26.56 -4.14 3.81
N PRO A 116 -27.07 -5.28 3.30
CA PRO A 116 -27.20 -5.52 1.85
C PRO A 116 -28.12 -4.50 1.18
N THR A 117 -29.03 -3.89 1.95
CA THR A 117 -29.84 -2.75 1.53
C THR A 117 -29.18 -1.44 1.98
N LYS A 118 -28.72 -0.65 1.00
CA LYS A 118 -28.30 0.78 1.07
C LYS A 118 -26.89 1.11 1.60
N LYS A 119 -26.03 1.48 0.64
CA LYS A 119 -25.45 2.84 0.43
C LYS A 119 -24.72 2.83 -0.93
N THR A 120 -25.20 3.63 -1.90
CA THR A 120 -24.61 3.72 -3.26
C THR A 120 -23.09 3.94 -3.24
N ARG A 121 -22.61 4.70 -2.26
CA ARG A 121 -21.18 4.95 -1.99
C ARG A 121 -20.38 3.68 -1.72
N ASP A 122 -20.87 2.77 -0.88
CA ASP A 122 -20.07 1.62 -0.47
C ASP A 122 -19.99 0.57 -1.58
N LYS A 123 -21.04 0.48 -2.44
CA LYS A 123 -20.97 -0.25 -3.72
C LYS A 123 -19.94 0.36 -4.66
N PHE A 124 -19.88 1.69 -4.75
CA PHE A 124 -18.86 2.37 -5.54
C PHE A 124 -17.45 2.06 -5.04
N TYR A 125 -17.21 2.06 -3.72
CA TYR A 125 -15.91 1.65 -3.15
C TYR A 125 -15.54 0.21 -3.48
N LEU A 126 -16.51 -0.71 -3.42
CA LEU A 126 -16.28 -2.11 -3.80
C LEU A 126 -15.86 -2.24 -5.26
N ILE A 127 -16.56 -1.57 -6.19
CA ILE A 127 -16.29 -1.63 -7.64
C ILE A 127 -14.94 -0.98 -7.97
N ILE A 128 -14.70 0.23 -7.47
CA ILE A 128 -13.45 0.94 -7.73
C ILE A 128 -12.28 0.21 -7.08
N GLY A 129 -12.43 -0.23 -5.84
CA GLY A 129 -11.40 -0.97 -5.11
C GLY A 129 -11.05 -2.30 -5.80
N SER A 130 -12.06 -3.08 -6.24
CA SER A 130 -11.83 -4.36 -6.90
C SER A 130 -11.12 -4.23 -8.24
N PHE A 131 -11.36 -3.15 -8.98
CA PHE A 131 -10.65 -2.86 -10.23
C PHE A 131 -9.26 -2.26 -10.00
N THR A 132 -9.16 -1.23 -9.15
CA THR A 132 -7.92 -0.47 -8.98
C THR A 132 -6.88 -1.21 -8.14
N THR A 133 -7.26 -2.06 -7.18
CA THR A 133 -6.30 -2.77 -6.33
C THR A 133 -5.40 -3.69 -7.19
N PRO A 134 -5.94 -4.62 -8.01
CA PRO A 134 -5.10 -5.46 -8.87
C PRO A 134 -4.22 -4.66 -9.81
N VAL A 135 -4.75 -3.61 -10.45
CA VAL A 135 -3.98 -2.77 -11.38
C VAL A 135 -2.80 -2.12 -10.69
N LEU A 136 -3.03 -1.45 -9.54
CA LEU A 136 -1.97 -0.77 -8.79
C LEU A 136 -0.95 -1.76 -8.21
N THR A 137 -1.40 -2.92 -7.74
CA THR A 137 -0.52 -4.00 -7.28
C THR A 137 0.36 -4.53 -8.41
N ILE A 138 -0.21 -4.84 -9.58
CA ILE A 138 0.55 -5.31 -10.74
C ILE A 138 1.60 -4.28 -11.16
N LEU A 139 1.21 -3.00 -11.29
CA LEU A 139 2.16 -1.94 -11.63
C LEU A 139 3.28 -1.83 -10.61
N GLY A 140 2.95 -1.90 -9.32
CA GLY A 140 3.95 -1.90 -8.25
C GLY A 140 4.93 -3.07 -8.34
N TRP A 141 4.45 -4.29 -8.56
CA TRP A 141 5.29 -5.47 -8.75
C TRP A 141 6.12 -5.41 -10.02
N VAL A 142 5.59 -4.87 -11.13
CA VAL A 142 6.34 -4.67 -12.38
C VAL A 142 7.46 -3.68 -12.17
N GLY A 143 7.18 -2.53 -11.53
CA GLY A 143 8.20 -1.52 -11.19
C GLY A 143 9.30 -2.10 -10.31
N PHE A 144 8.92 -2.81 -9.24
CA PHE A 144 9.86 -3.45 -8.32
C PHE A 144 10.71 -4.51 -9.05
N SER A 145 10.08 -5.42 -9.79
CA SER A 145 10.78 -6.51 -10.49
C SER A 145 11.78 -5.98 -11.52
N THR A 146 11.40 -4.93 -12.24
CA THR A 146 12.27 -4.28 -13.22
C THR A 146 13.51 -3.70 -12.52
N LEU A 147 13.34 -2.95 -11.44
CA LEU A 147 14.46 -2.39 -10.67
C LEU A 147 15.33 -3.49 -10.04
N SER A 148 14.69 -4.53 -9.51
CA SER A 148 15.39 -5.67 -8.92
C SER A 148 16.28 -6.39 -9.92
N PHE A 149 15.82 -6.56 -11.15
CA PHE A 149 16.61 -7.18 -12.20
C PHE A 149 17.91 -6.41 -12.48
N TYR A 150 17.88 -5.08 -12.40
CA TYR A 150 19.07 -4.24 -12.61
C TYR A 150 20.05 -4.27 -11.44
N VAL A 151 19.55 -4.33 -10.20
CA VAL A 151 20.38 -4.28 -8.99
C VAL A 151 20.99 -5.65 -8.66
N ARG A 152 20.36 -6.76 -9.08
CA ARG A 152 20.87 -8.16 -8.97
C ARG A 152 21.31 -8.61 -7.57
N GLU A 153 20.67 -8.12 -6.53
CA GLU A 153 20.92 -8.54 -5.14
C GLU A 153 20.10 -9.78 -4.71
N HIS A 154 20.77 -10.75 -4.08
CA HIS A 154 20.15 -12.02 -3.70
C HIS A 154 19.00 -11.91 -2.69
N TRP A 155 18.99 -10.89 -1.83
CA TRP A 155 17.91 -10.71 -0.83
C TRP A 155 16.56 -10.38 -1.47
N MET A 156 16.52 -9.94 -2.73
CA MET A 156 15.26 -9.62 -3.42
C MET A 156 14.39 -10.87 -3.62
N TRP A 157 14.98 -12.06 -3.67
CA TRP A 157 14.24 -13.32 -3.67
C TRP A 157 13.41 -13.50 -2.39
N VAL A 158 13.89 -13.01 -1.24
CA VAL A 158 13.12 -13.03 0.00
C VAL A 158 11.85 -12.18 -0.13
N ILE A 159 11.93 -11.05 -0.85
CA ILE A 159 10.75 -10.21 -1.11
C ILE A 159 9.76 -10.93 -2.03
N PHE A 160 10.22 -11.55 -3.10
CA PHE A 160 9.36 -12.31 -4.01
C PHE A 160 8.69 -13.49 -3.30
N VAL A 161 9.47 -14.29 -2.56
CA VAL A 161 8.93 -15.42 -1.80
C VAL A 161 7.94 -14.94 -0.74
N GLY A 162 8.31 -13.92 0.05
CA GLY A 162 7.48 -13.39 1.12
C GLY A 162 6.21 -12.69 0.65
N GLY A 163 6.20 -12.09 -0.55
CA GLY A 163 5.05 -11.34 -1.08
C GLY A 163 4.18 -12.10 -2.07
N LEU A 164 4.75 -12.97 -2.90
CA LEU A 164 4.02 -13.67 -3.97
C LEU A 164 3.86 -15.17 -3.75
N VAL A 165 4.65 -15.79 -2.87
CA VAL A 165 4.56 -17.25 -2.64
C VAL A 165 3.90 -17.55 -1.30
N VAL A 166 4.45 -16.99 -0.21
CA VAL A 166 3.95 -17.26 1.15
C VAL A 166 2.48 -16.86 1.32
N PRO A 167 2.02 -15.67 0.93
CA PRO A 167 0.64 -15.28 1.22
C PRO A 167 -0.39 -16.12 0.45
N PRO A 168 -0.24 -16.42 -0.87
CA PRO A 168 -1.15 -17.34 -1.55
C PRO A 168 -1.20 -18.75 -0.93
N LEU A 169 -0.06 -19.28 -0.46
CA LEU A 169 -0.03 -20.55 0.27
C LEU A 169 -0.83 -20.48 1.56
N VAL A 170 -0.64 -19.43 2.37
CA VAL A 170 -1.39 -19.21 3.62
C VAL A 170 -2.89 -19.03 3.32
N ILE A 171 -3.25 -18.30 2.27
CA ILE A 171 -4.63 -18.15 1.80
C ILE A 171 -5.23 -19.52 1.47
N GLY A 172 -4.50 -20.36 0.72
CA GLY A 172 -4.93 -21.71 0.38
C GLY A 172 -5.15 -22.60 1.60
N VAL A 173 -4.23 -22.56 2.57
CA VAL A 173 -4.37 -23.30 3.84
C VAL A 173 -5.60 -22.83 4.62
N ILE A 174 -5.79 -21.52 4.79
CA ILE A 174 -6.96 -20.96 5.48
C ILE A 174 -8.25 -21.37 4.77
N TRP A 175 -8.27 -21.31 3.43
CA TRP A 175 -9.43 -21.71 2.65
C TRP A 175 -9.81 -23.17 2.89
N MET A 176 -8.81 -24.07 2.90
CA MET A 176 -9.02 -25.49 3.19
C MET A 176 -9.42 -25.74 4.65
N SER A 177 -8.77 -25.08 5.62
CA SER A 177 -9.00 -25.31 7.05
C SER A 177 -10.29 -24.70 7.59
N CYS A 178 -10.75 -23.56 7.05
CA CYS A 178 -11.99 -22.92 7.48
C CYS A 178 -13.22 -23.39 6.68
N GLY A 179 -13.09 -24.45 5.88
CA GLY A 179 -14.19 -25.26 5.37
C GLY A 179 -15.21 -24.56 4.49
N GLY A 180 -14.85 -23.48 3.79
CA GLY A 180 -15.80 -22.66 3.03
C GLY A 180 -16.80 -21.85 3.87
N GLU A 181 -16.91 -22.11 5.18
CA GLU A 181 -17.67 -21.30 6.13
C GLU A 181 -16.89 -20.06 6.60
N LEU A 182 -16.29 -19.35 5.65
CA LEU A 182 -15.52 -18.13 5.88
C LEU A 182 -16.35 -17.02 6.56
N GLU A 183 -17.68 -17.16 6.59
CA GLU A 183 -18.61 -16.21 7.17
C GLU A 183 -18.70 -16.25 8.71
N SER A 184 -18.45 -17.40 9.35
CA SER A 184 -18.58 -17.60 10.80
C SER A 184 -17.28 -17.36 11.58
N ALA A 185 -16.13 -17.63 10.96
CA ALA A 185 -14.82 -17.48 11.61
C ALA A 185 -14.20 -16.09 11.39
N THR A 186 -14.50 -15.15 12.30
CA THR A 186 -13.93 -13.78 12.30
C THR A 186 -12.41 -13.77 12.19
N PHE A 187 -11.73 -14.74 12.81
CA PHE A 187 -10.28 -14.91 12.74
C PHE A 187 -9.79 -15.27 11.33
N CYS A 188 -10.36 -16.30 10.68
CA CYS A 188 -9.98 -16.70 9.32
C CYS A 188 -10.10 -15.54 8.33
N ARG A 189 -11.18 -14.76 8.44
CA ARG A 189 -11.41 -13.58 7.58
C ARG A 189 -10.39 -12.47 7.82
N MET A 190 -10.05 -12.20 9.08
CA MET A 190 -9.02 -11.23 9.43
C MET A 190 -7.68 -11.62 8.80
N VAL A 191 -7.25 -12.87 9.00
CA VAL A 191 -5.98 -13.37 8.46
C VAL A 191 -6.01 -13.35 6.92
N LEU A 192 -7.10 -13.78 6.28
CA LEU A 192 -7.26 -13.70 4.83
C LEU A 192 -7.08 -12.28 4.31
N THR A 193 -7.72 -11.30 4.95
CA THR A 193 -7.65 -9.90 4.52
C THR A 193 -6.24 -9.33 4.71
N ILE A 194 -5.55 -9.69 5.81
CA ILE A 194 -4.15 -9.32 6.02
C ILE A 194 -3.26 -9.94 4.93
N MET A 195 -3.47 -11.21 4.58
CA MET A 195 -2.67 -11.86 3.53
C MET A 195 -2.92 -11.23 2.16
N LEU A 196 -4.17 -10.92 1.82
CA LEU A 196 -4.49 -10.19 0.59
C LEU A 196 -3.86 -8.80 0.56
N PHE A 197 -3.86 -8.10 1.70
CA PHE A 197 -3.16 -6.81 1.83
C PHE A 197 -1.65 -6.96 1.63
N ILE A 198 -1.04 -8.01 2.18
CA ILE A 198 0.38 -8.32 2.00
C ILE A 198 0.65 -8.54 0.51
N VAL A 199 -0.10 -9.42 -0.19
CA VAL A 199 0.06 -9.60 -1.66
C VAL A 199 -0.06 -8.28 -2.40
N ALA A 200 -1.05 -7.47 -2.03
CA ALA A 200 -1.36 -6.22 -2.70
C ALA A 200 -0.28 -5.14 -2.51
N SER A 201 0.54 -5.23 -1.47
CA SER A 201 1.43 -4.12 -1.05
C SER A 201 2.86 -4.50 -0.72
N PHE A 202 3.25 -5.78 -0.69
CA PHE A 202 4.58 -6.19 -0.25
C PHE A 202 5.71 -5.70 -1.18
N HIS A 203 5.40 -5.43 -2.45
CA HIS A 203 6.33 -4.76 -3.36
C HIS A 203 6.79 -3.41 -2.81
N ILE A 204 5.98 -2.73 -1.98
CA ILE A 204 6.36 -1.47 -1.31
C ILE A 204 7.55 -1.69 -0.37
N VAL A 205 7.57 -2.77 0.41
CA VAL A 205 8.70 -3.08 1.31
C VAL A 205 9.99 -3.24 0.50
N GLY A 206 9.93 -4.03 -0.57
CA GLY A 206 11.07 -4.21 -1.47
C GLY A 206 11.52 -2.88 -2.09
N SER A 207 10.57 -2.08 -2.55
CA SER A 207 10.80 -0.76 -3.16
C SER A 207 11.45 0.22 -2.19
N ASP A 208 10.98 0.26 -0.95
CA ASP A 208 11.48 1.16 0.09
C ASP A 208 12.94 0.86 0.43
N ILE A 209 13.29 -0.44 0.54
CA ILE A 209 14.67 -0.90 0.77
C ILE A 209 15.54 -0.61 -0.46
N LEU A 210 15.04 -0.88 -1.65
CA LEU A 210 15.79 -0.72 -2.90
C LEU A 210 16.11 0.75 -3.18
N LEU A 211 15.12 1.64 -3.05
CA LEU A 211 15.30 3.09 -3.20
C LEU A 211 16.25 3.65 -2.14
N ALA A 212 16.17 3.18 -0.90
CA ALA A 212 17.11 3.59 0.16
C ALA A 212 18.56 3.22 -0.18
N ARG A 213 18.79 2.02 -0.73
CA ARG A 213 20.10 1.58 -1.20
C ARG A 213 20.59 2.40 -2.40
N LEU A 214 19.76 2.56 -3.43
CA LEU A 214 20.11 3.29 -4.65
C LEU A 214 20.43 4.77 -4.38
N THR A 215 19.71 5.41 -3.45
CA THR A 215 19.95 6.81 -3.06
C THR A 215 21.00 6.96 -1.96
N ASN A 216 21.46 5.86 -1.36
CA ASN A 216 22.24 5.85 -0.12
C ASN A 216 21.59 6.71 1.00
N ASN A 217 20.26 6.76 1.05
CA ASN A 217 19.49 7.52 2.04
C ASN A 217 18.45 6.62 2.73
N TRP A 218 18.83 6.06 3.87
CA TRP A 218 17.95 5.18 4.64
C TRP A 218 16.87 5.91 5.44
N SER A 219 17.02 7.22 5.67
CA SER A 219 16.00 7.98 6.41
C SER A 219 14.65 7.92 5.70
N GLY A 220 14.65 7.85 4.37
CA GLY A 220 13.41 7.78 3.59
C GLY A 220 12.71 9.12 3.39
N LEU A 221 13.36 10.21 3.79
CA LEU A 221 12.90 11.58 3.61
C LEU A 221 13.85 12.27 2.63
N ALA A 222 13.27 12.94 1.62
CA ALA A 222 14.05 13.79 0.75
C ALA A 222 14.72 14.91 1.57
N SER A 223 15.98 15.21 1.29
CA SER A 223 16.78 16.15 2.08
C SER A 223 16.35 17.62 1.91
N THR A 224 15.57 17.97 0.87
CA THR A 224 15.15 19.36 0.63
C THR A 224 13.75 19.50 0.01
N GLY A 225 13.13 20.66 0.30
CA GLY A 225 12.05 21.28 -0.48
C GLY A 225 10.79 20.44 -0.68
N ALA A 226 10.28 20.45 -1.92
CA ALA A 226 9.00 19.85 -2.29
C ALA A 226 8.94 18.32 -2.08
N GLY A 227 10.07 17.60 -2.14
CA GLY A 227 10.10 16.16 -1.90
C GLY A 227 9.80 15.79 -0.45
N LEU A 228 10.31 16.57 0.51
CA LEU A 228 10.02 16.40 1.93
C LEU A 228 8.55 16.66 2.21
N THR A 229 8.02 17.79 1.71
CA THR A 229 6.59 18.15 1.85
C THR A 229 5.69 17.09 1.24
N SER A 230 6.01 16.59 0.04
CA SER A 230 5.28 15.52 -0.64
C SER A 230 5.26 14.23 0.18
N SER A 231 6.39 13.85 0.78
CA SER A 231 6.50 12.65 1.62
C SER A 231 5.67 12.76 2.91
N ILE A 232 5.71 13.93 3.57
CA ILE A 232 4.92 14.20 4.78
C ILE A 232 3.43 14.23 4.46
N ILE A 233 3.02 14.92 3.40
CA ILE A 233 1.62 15.00 2.97
C ILE A 233 1.09 13.59 2.68
N PHE A 234 1.84 12.79 1.93
CA PHE A 234 1.46 11.43 1.59
C PHE A 234 1.33 10.54 2.85
N PHE A 235 2.26 10.67 3.80
CA PHE A 235 2.20 9.96 5.08
C PHE A 235 0.94 10.35 5.87
N VAL A 236 0.70 11.64 6.05
CA VAL A 236 -0.46 12.17 6.79
C VAL A 236 -1.75 11.69 6.13
N ALA A 237 -1.86 11.79 4.80
CA ALA A 237 -3.01 11.33 4.05
C ALA A 237 -3.26 9.83 4.26
N LYS A 238 -2.21 9.00 4.12
CA LYS A 238 -2.27 7.55 4.40
C LYS A 238 -2.77 7.27 5.81
N ARG A 239 -2.44 8.09 6.82
CA ARG A 239 -2.94 7.90 8.20
C ARG A 239 -4.38 8.38 8.40
N ILE A 240 -4.76 9.52 7.81
CA ILE A 240 -6.13 10.05 7.92
C ILE A 240 -7.16 9.06 7.37
N VAL A 241 -6.84 8.35 6.27
CA VAL A 241 -7.70 7.28 5.70
C VAL A 241 -8.17 6.31 6.78
N PHE A 242 -7.30 5.96 7.72
CA PHE A 242 -7.62 4.98 8.76
C PHE A 242 -8.10 5.59 10.07
N LEU A 243 -7.95 6.90 10.26
CA LEU A 243 -8.45 7.62 11.43
C LEU A 243 -9.96 7.83 11.40
N VAL A 244 -10.47 8.13 10.21
CA VAL A 244 -11.86 8.55 10.01
C VAL A 244 -12.80 7.35 9.86
N ALA A 245 -12.27 6.17 9.55
CA ALA A 245 -13.02 4.96 9.25
C ALA A 245 -13.47 4.14 10.49
N THR A 246 -13.74 4.80 11.62
CA THR A 246 -14.29 4.18 12.84
C THR A 246 -15.44 4.98 13.41
#